data_AF-A0A352FCD6-F1
#
_entry.id   AF-A0A352FCD6-F1
#
_cell.length_a   1.000
_cell.length_b   1.000
_cell.length_c   1.000
_cell.angle_alpha   90.00
_cell.angle_beta   90.00
_cell.angle_gamma   90.00
#
_symmetry.space_group_name_H-M   'P 1'
#
loop_
_entity.id
_entity.type
_entity.pdbx_description
1 polymer ?
#
loop_
_entity_poly.entity_id
_entity_poly.type
_entity_poly.pdbx_seq_one_letter_code
_entity_poly.pdbx_strand_id
1 'polypeptide(L)'
;MRTNLAISLVLLVSFACSRPKNELKEKSEPSPRIVNIINFIRQVEPRIESITEDVLYETVVQQVNQLNQYELPATFLLQYDALINPRYQELLKNGLFKGSEVGAWWEITQPHVEAAGYSWRGRYPWDWHANVGFATGYTPDERKKLVDVYMEKFREIFGKYPTAVGSWFIDEVTLGYLSDKYHIIASCNCKDQIGTDGYTLWGGYWNQAYYPSRGNAYMPAQSEAGQIPVPIFRMLGSDPIYQYDNGLGTDFQRVESLEPVYKKGGGSRSWVEWFFKNMFGESCLAFAYAQAGQENSFTWEKMKTDLEIQIPMLASLSKEKKIRVETLSESGAWFRNNFQVTPPTAVTALTDHKNQDKKTVWYNSRFYRVNLLWEGSSFRFRDIHVFNEGMESDYLRIAGTTTDCLYTTLPVVDGFLWSKPDALAGLRLMSKDKAGVVAEVKGGVPVVKEMENGVLKVEWPLENESGTLVLLFFEDRMEADCRLPKGFSWFLEMKTASGAELPFTALTDTLLSASLRGFDYSVSCSTGKLVDGRGNVSNAFAWRIVPEKNLIVLGMVQ
;
A
#
# COMPACT_ATOMS: atom_id res chain seq x y z
N MET A 1 23.63 69.68 -52.19
CA MET A 1 23.51 69.94 -50.74
C MET A 1 22.02 69.93 -50.38
N ARG A 2 21.50 68.77 -49.95
CA ARG A 2 20.20 68.57 -49.23
C ARG A 2 20.05 67.08 -48.91
N THR A 3 20.47 66.74 -47.69
CA THR A 3 19.92 65.77 -46.73
C THR A 3 19.15 64.53 -47.23
N ASN A 4 19.79 63.36 -47.10
CA ASN A 4 19.14 62.06 -46.93
C ASN A 4 18.96 61.78 -45.43
N LEU A 5 17.74 61.44 -45.00
CA LEU A 5 17.45 60.89 -43.67
C LEU A 5 16.94 59.47 -43.89
N ALA A 6 17.80 58.46 -43.66
CA ALA A 6 17.41 57.06 -43.64
C ALA A 6 17.30 56.62 -42.17
N ILE A 7 16.08 56.28 -41.75
CA ILE A 7 15.78 55.74 -40.42
C ILE A 7 16.05 54.23 -40.48
N SER A 8 17.07 53.76 -39.75
CA SER A 8 17.30 52.34 -39.51
C SER A 8 16.35 51.84 -38.42
N LEU A 9 15.41 50.97 -38.80
CA LEU A 9 14.57 50.21 -37.88
C LEU A 9 15.33 48.94 -37.45
N VAL A 10 15.84 48.92 -36.22
CA VAL A 10 16.43 47.71 -35.62
C VAL A 10 15.29 46.87 -35.02
N LEU A 11 14.92 45.78 -35.69
CA LEU A 11 14.07 44.75 -35.12
C LEU A 11 14.89 43.89 -34.16
N LEU A 12 14.73 44.12 -32.86
CA LEU A 12 15.15 43.21 -31.80
C LEU A 12 14.17 42.03 -31.77
N VAL A 13 14.55 40.90 -32.37
CA VAL A 13 13.86 39.63 -32.22
C VAL A 13 14.30 39.02 -30.88
N SER A 14 13.49 39.20 -29.85
CA SER A 14 13.62 38.47 -28.59
C SER A 14 13.18 37.02 -28.80
N PHE A 15 14.15 36.11 -28.92
CA PHE A 15 13.91 34.67 -28.76
C PHE A 15 13.54 34.38 -27.30
N ALA A 16 12.26 34.49 -26.98
CA ALA A 16 11.71 33.84 -25.80
C ALA A 16 11.65 32.34 -26.08
N CYS A 17 12.58 31.56 -25.52
CA CYS A 17 12.43 30.11 -25.40
C CYS A 17 11.27 29.81 -24.43
N SER A 18 10.04 29.84 -24.93
CA SER A 18 8.90 29.20 -24.28
C SER A 18 9.03 27.69 -24.47
N ARG A 19 9.33 26.96 -23.39
CA ARG A 19 9.02 25.52 -23.35
C ARG A 19 7.52 25.36 -23.58
N PRO A 20 7.06 24.48 -24.47
CA PRO A 20 5.62 24.20 -24.59
C PRO A 20 5.15 23.64 -23.24
N LYS A 21 4.19 24.32 -22.61
CA LYS A 21 3.40 23.71 -21.54
C LYS A 21 2.52 22.67 -22.23
N ASN A 22 2.92 21.41 -22.19
CA ASN A 22 1.96 20.34 -22.42
C ASN A 22 0.92 20.47 -21.30
N GLU A 23 -0.28 20.95 -21.63
CA GLU A 23 -1.39 20.95 -20.68
C GLU A 23 -1.73 19.50 -20.37
N LEU A 24 -1.59 19.11 -19.10
CA LEU A 24 -2.05 17.80 -18.62
C LEU A 24 -3.56 17.73 -18.81
N LYS A 25 -4.02 16.72 -19.54
CA LYS A 25 -5.45 16.49 -19.75
C LYS A 25 -5.99 15.54 -18.68
N GLU A 26 -7.24 15.78 -18.29
CA GLU A 26 -7.96 14.87 -17.39
C GLU A 26 -8.29 13.57 -18.13
N LYS A 27 -8.16 12.44 -17.44
CA LYS A 27 -8.48 11.12 -17.99
C LYS A 27 -10.00 10.98 -18.13
N SER A 28 -10.46 10.50 -19.29
CA SER A 28 -11.89 10.40 -19.61
C SER A 28 -12.53 9.03 -19.36
N GLU A 29 -11.74 7.94 -19.34
CA GLU A 29 -12.27 6.59 -19.17
C GLU A 29 -12.12 6.10 -17.72
N PRO A 30 -13.19 5.51 -17.14
CA PRO A 30 -13.15 5.02 -15.77
C PRO A 30 -12.22 3.80 -15.67
N SER A 31 -11.28 3.87 -14.72
CA SER A 31 -10.44 2.73 -14.33
C SER A 31 -11.28 1.56 -13.77
N PRO A 32 -10.84 0.30 -13.86
CA PRO A 32 -11.59 -0.81 -13.27
C PRO A 32 -11.64 -0.74 -11.74
N ARG A 33 -12.73 -1.26 -11.15
CA ARG A 33 -12.91 -1.45 -9.71
C ARG A 33 -12.93 -2.95 -9.45
N ILE A 34 -11.87 -3.49 -8.85
CA ILE A 34 -11.66 -4.93 -8.73
C ILE A 34 -11.81 -5.34 -7.26
N VAL A 35 -12.51 -6.44 -7.03
CA VAL A 35 -12.60 -7.08 -5.71
C VAL A 35 -12.18 -8.54 -5.84
N ASN A 36 -11.21 -8.96 -5.04
CA ASN A 36 -10.96 -10.39 -4.84
C ASN A 36 -11.61 -10.84 -3.54
N ILE A 37 -12.37 -11.94 -3.61
CA ILE A 37 -12.81 -12.65 -2.41
C ILE A 37 -11.81 -13.79 -2.17
N ILE A 38 -11.00 -13.66 -1.12
CA ILE A 38 -9.93 -14.60 -0.79
C ILE A 38 -10.22 -15.20 0.59
N ASN A 39 -10.35 -16.52 0.64
CA ASN A 39 -10.46 -17.29 1.87
C ASN A 39 -9.23 -18.19 1.97
N PHE A 40 -8.52 -18.13 3.08
CA PHE A 40 -7.32 -18.94 3.30
C PHE A 40 -7.55 -19.91 4.44
N ILE A 41 -7.04 -21.13 4.26
CA ILE A 41 -7.52 -22.31 4.98
C ILE A 41 -6.36 -22.94 5.73
N ARG A 42 -6.48 -23.00 7.05
CA ARG A 42 -5.62 -23.77 7.95
C ARG A 42 -6.31 -25.06 8.39
N GLN A 43 -5.54 -26.09 8.69
CA GLN A 43 -6.06 -27.32 9.29
C GLN A 43 -6.14 -27.23 10.82
N VAL A 44 -5.27 -26.46 11.45
CA VAL A 44 -5.12 -26.39 12.91
C VAL A 44 -5.09 -24.95 13.43
N GLU A 45 -5.64 -24.74 14.63
CA GLU A 45 -5.59 -23.46 15.35
C GLU A 45 -5.21 -23.69 16.83
N PRO A 46 -3.91 -23.78 17.14
CA PRO A 46 -3.44 -24.17 18.46
C PRO A 46 -3.60 -23.08 19.53
N ARG A 47 -3.96 -21.85 19.16
CA ARG A 47 -4.12 -20.74 20.12
C ARG A 47 -5.42 -20.83 20.91
N ILE A 48 -6.44 -21.51 20.39
CA ILE A 48 -7.78 -21.55 20.97
C ILE A 48 -8.34 -22.98 20.87
N GLU A 49 -8.39 -23.69 22.00
CA GLU A 49 -8.79 -25.11 22.06
C GLU A 49 -10.17 -25.40 21.46
N SER A 50 -11.12 -24.47 21.56
CA SER A 50 -12.47 -24.64 21.00
C SER A 50 -12.53 -24.57 19.47
N ILE A 51 -11.44 -24.14 18.82
CA ILE A 51 -11.34 -24.10 17.35
C ILE A 51 -10.73 -25.42 16.88
N THR A 52 -11.58 -26.43 16.76
CA THR A 52 -11.20 -27.76 16.28
C THR A 52 -11.08 -27.82 14.77
N GLU A 53 -10.48 -28.89 14.23
CA GLU A 53 -10.44 -29.16 12.79
C GLU A 53 -11.84 -29.19 12.15
N ASP A 54 -12.85 -29.69 12.89
CA ASP A 54 -14.24 -29.69 12.43
C ASP A 54 -14.81 -28.28 12.32
N VAL A 55 -14.52 -27.41 13.30
CA VAL A 55 -14.95 -26.00 13.26
C VAL A 55 -14.27 -25.29 12.08
N LEU A 56 -12.97 -25.52 11.87
CA LEU A 56 -12.21 -24.97 10.75
C LEU A 56 -12.73 -25.47 9.41
N TYR A 57 -13.10 -26.74 9.30
CA TYR A 57 -13.68 -27.31 8.08
C TYR A 57 -15.08 -26.77 7.79
N GLU A 58 -15.97 -26.82 8.79
CA GLU A 58 -17.35 -26.33 8.66
C GLU A 58 -17.36 -24.84 8.29
N THR A 59 -16.40 -24.08 8.80
CA THR A 59 -16.24 -22.67 8.43
C THR A 59 -16.03 -22.48 6.93
N VAL A 60 -15.18 -23.30 6.30
CA VAL A 60 -14.96 -23.25 4.85
C VAL A 60 -16.19 -23.72 4.08
N VAL A 61 -16.89 -24.76 4.55
CA VAL A 61 -18.17 -25.22 3.97
C VAL A 61 -19.17 -24.07 3.90
N GLN A 62 -19.31 -23.30 4.97
CA GLN A 62 -20.24 -22.17 5.03
C GLN A 62 -19.81 -21.01 4.12
N GLN A 63 -18.51 -20.70 4.04
CA GLN A 63 -17.99 -19.72 3.07
C GLN A 63 -18.30 -20.14 1.62
N VAL A 64 -18.07 -21.42 1.28
CA VAL A 64 -18.40 -21.98 -0.05
C VAL A 64 -19.90 -21.89 -0.33
N ASN A 65 -20.75 -22.30 0.62
CA ASN A 65 -22.21 -22.24 0.47
C ASN A 65 -22.71 -20.81 0.21
N GLN A 66 -22.19 -19.84 0.97
CA GLN A 66 -22.57 -18.44 0.81
C GLN A 66 -22.15 -17.89 -0.56
N LEU A 67 -20.93 -18.17 -1.01
CA LEU A 67 -20.46 -17.70 -2.31
C LEU A 67 -21.21 -18.35 -3.48
N ASN A 68 -21.57 -19.64 -3.35
CA ASN A 68 -22.45 -20.32 -4.31
C ASN A 68 -23.84 -19.69 -4.36
N GLN A 69 -24.42 -19.35 -3.20
CA GLN A 69 -25.74 -18.71 -3.12
C GLN A 69 -25.78 -17.37 -3.87
N TYR A 70 -24.68 -16.61 -3.82
CA TYR A 70 -24.57 -15.30 -4.48
C TYR A 70 -23.91 -15.35 -5.86
N GLU A 71 -23.56 -16.54 -6.35
CA GLU A 71 -22.93 -16.75 -7.66
C GLU A 71 -21.65 -15.91 -7.85
N LEU A 72 -20.83 -15.82 -6.80
CA LEU A 72 -19.59 -15.04 -6.82
C LEU A 72 -18.35 -15.95 -6.94
N PRO A 73 -17.42 -15.66 -7.87
CA PRO A 73 -16.14 -16.35 -7.88
C PRO A 73 -15.28 -15.92 -6.69
N ALA A 74 -14.47 -16.84 -6.18
CA ALA A 74 -13.55 -16.60 -5.08
C ALA A 74 -12.27 -17.42 -5.23
N THR A 75 -11.28 -17.08 -4.41
CA THR A 75 -9.98 -17.74 -4.31
C THR A 75 -9.88 -18.45 -2.97
N PHE A 76 -9.68 -19.76 -2.97
CA PHE A 76 -9.46 -20.56 -1.76
C PHE A 76 -8.00 -20.99 -1.68
N LEU A 77 -7.26 -20.46 -0.72
CA LEU A 77 -5.82 -20.70 -0.57
C LEU A 77 -5.57 -21.72 0.55
N LEU A 78 -4.93 -22.85 0.22
CA LEU A 78 -4.72 -23.95 1.16
C LEU A 78 -3.34 -23.86 1.83
N GLN A 79 -3.28 -23.89 3.16
CA GLN A 79 -2.06 -24.23 3.87
C GLN A 79 -1.71 -25.70 3.61
N TYR A 80 -0.44 -26.11 3.73
CA TYR A 80 -0.01 -27.46 3.34
C TYR A 80 -0.75 -28.59 4.10
N ASP A 81 -1.04 -28.38 5.38
CA ASP A 81 -1.79 -29.32 6.21
C ASP A 81 -3.26 -29.44 5.74
N ALA A 82 -3.90 -28.32 5.38
CA ALA A 82 -5.22 -28.31 4.78
C ALA A 82 -5.22 -28.94 3.37
N LEU A 83 -4.16 -28.71 2.57
CA LEU A 83 -3.97 -29.28 1.24
C LEU A 83 -4.01 -30.82 1.28
N ILE A 84 -3.34 -31.43 2.25
CA ILE A 84 -3.28 -32.90 2.36
C ILE A 84 -4.52 -33.53 3.01
N ASN A 85 -5.46 -32.74 3.54
CA ASN A 85 -6.69 -33.25 4.14
C ASN A 85 -7.73 -33.61 3.05
N PRO A 86 -8.16 -34.90 2.94
CA PRO A 86 -9.13 -35.33 1.94
C PRO A 86 -10.48 -34.58 1.98
N ARG A 87 -10.90 -34.07 3.15
CA ARG A 87 -12.16 -33.33 3.28
C ARG A 87 -12.13 -32.01 2.51
N TYR A 88 -11.03 -31.24 2.64
CA TYR A 88 -10.86 -30.01 1.86
C TYR A 88 -10.67 -30.31 0.38
N GLN A 89 -9.97 -31.38 0.02
CA GLN A 89 -9.83 -31.79 -1.38
C GLN A 89 -11.17 -32.07 -2.03
N GLU A 90 -12.04 -32.84 -1.37
CA GLU A 90 -13.38 -33.18 -1.87
C GLU A 90 -14.25 -31.92 -2.00
N LEU A 91 -14.31 -31.10 -0.95
CA LEU A 91 -15.08 -29.86 -0.94
C LEU A 91 -14.64 -28.91 -2.07
N LEU A 92 -13.34 -28.68 -2.24
CA LEU A 92 -12.84 -27.68 -3.17
C LEU A 92 -12.77 -28.17 -4.62
N LYS A 93 -12.77 -29.49 -4.86
CA LYS A 93 -12.91 -30.07 -6.21
C LYS A 93 -14.34 -30.00 -6.72
N ASN A 94 -15.32 -30.22 -5.83
CA ASN A 94 -16.69 -30.50 -6.24
C ASN A 94 -17.72 -29.45 -5.78
N GLY A 95 -17.37 -28.62 -4.80
CA GLY A 95 -18.31 -27.71 -4.12
C GLY A 95 -18.22 -26.24 -4.54
N LEU A 96 -17.22 -25.82 -5.31
CA LEU A 96 -17.00 -24.41 -5.61
C LEU A 96 -17.91 -23.86 -6.72
N PHE A 97 -18.30 -22.59 -6.60
CA PHE A 97 -18.96 -21.85 -7.67
C PHE A 97 -18.06 -21.81 -8.91
N LYS A 98 -18.66 -22.02 -10.09
CA LYS A 98 -17.94 -22.06 -11.36
C LYS A 98 -17.17 -20.75 -11.59
N GLY A 99 -15.87 -20.87 -11.83
CA GLY A 99 -14.97 -19.72 -12.00
C GLY A 99 -14.18 -19.37 -10.74
N SER A 100 -14.48 -20.00 -9.59
CA SER A 100 -13.61 -19.93 -8.41
C SER A 100 -12.29 -20.68 -8.64
N GLU A 101 -11.27 -20.32 -7.88
CA GLU A 101 -9.95 -20.93 -7.95
C GLU A 101 -9.51 -21.51 -6.61
N VAL A 102 -8.63 -22.52 -6.68
CA VAL A 102 -7.90 -23.07 -5.54
C VAL A 102 -6.43 -22.73 -5.74
N GLY A 103 -5.80 -22.17 -4.72
CA GLY A 103 -4.40 -21.76 -4.72
C GLY A 103 -3.69 -22.15 -3.42
N ALA A 104 -2.52 -21.55 -3.20
CA ALA A 104 -1.68 -21.85 -2.06
C ALA A 104 -1.72 -20.75 -0.99
N TRP A 105 -1.86 -21.15 0.27
CA TRP A 105 -1.57 -20.28 1.41
C TRP A 105 -0.21 -20.66 2.00
N TRP A 106 0.72 -19.72 1.98
CA TRP A 106 2.12 -19.92 2.24
C TRP A 106 2.49 -19.54 3.67
N GLU A 107 2.08 -20.41 4.59
CA GLU A 107 2.57 -20.50 5.96
C GLU A 107 3.07 -21.93 6.19
N ILE A 108 4.22 -22.07 6.84
CA ILE A 108 4.94 -23.33 6.96
C ILE A 108 4.41 -24.13 8.17
N THR A 109 4.10 -25.39 7.94
CA THR A 109 3.56 -26.30 8.96
C THR A 109 4.46 -27.52 9.14
N GLN A 110 4.30 -28.20 10.27
CA GLN A 110 4.99 -29.45 10.58
C GLN A 110 4.92 -30.47 9.43
N PRO A 111 3.73 -30.87 8.90
CA PRO A 111 3.68 -31.84 7.82
C PRO A 111 4.35 -31.37 6.53
N HIS A 112 4.44 -30.06 6.29
CA HIS A 112 5.14 -29.49 5.14
C HIS A 112 6.65 -29.69 5.26
N VAL A 113 7.19 -29.35 6.43
CA VAL A 113 8.63 -29.43 6.76
C VAL A 113 9.10 -30.88 6.76
N GLU A 114 8.32 -31.77 7.36
CA GLU A 114 8.62 -33.20 7.40
C GLU A 114 8.55 -33.82 6.00
N ALA A 115 7.59 -33.43 5.16
CA ALA A 115 7.52 -33.86 3.77
C ALA A 115 8.72 -33.35 2.93
N ALA A 116 9.32 -32.24 3.32
CA ALA A 116 10.57 -31.75 2.72
C ALA A 116 11.83 -32.46 3.22
N GLY A 117 11.70 -33.37 4.19
CA GLY A 117 12.81 -34.12 4.78
C GLY A 117 13.54 -33.36 5.90
N TYR A 118 12.94 -32.30 6.44
CA TYR A 118 13.50 -31.51 7.54
C TYR A 118 12.78 -31.83 8.87
N SER A 119 13.44 -31.53 9.98
CA SER A 119 12.83 -31.65 11.30
C SER A 119 12.01 -30.41 11.64
N TRP A 120 10.77 -30.62 12.10
CA TRP A 120 9.95 -29.54 12.62
C TRP A 120 10.53 -28.96 13.91
N ARG A 121 10.48 -27.63 14.04
CA ARG A 121 11.05 -26.88 15.17
C ARG A 121 10.03 -26.03 15.93
N GLY A 122 8.76 -26.13 15.56
CA GLY A 122 7.68 -25.40 16.21
C GLY A 122 7.15 -26.09 17.46
N ARG A 123 6.44 -25.32 18.28
CA ARG A 123 5.79 -25.80 19.51
C ARG A 123 4.54 -26.63 19.23
N TYR A 124 3.90 -26.37 18.10
CA TYR A 124 2.65 -26.97 17.64
C TYR A 124 2.77 -27.35 16.16
N PRO A 125 1.86 -28.17 15.61
CA PRO A 125 1.89 -28.54 14.18
C PRO A 125 1.82 -27.35 13.20
N TRP A 126 1.31 -26.21 13.66
CA TRP A 126 1.52 -24.90 13.05
C TRP A 126 1.92 -23.92 14.16
N ASP A 127 3.04 -23.22 13.98
CA ASP A 127 3.56 -22.25 14.95
C ASP A 127 3.63 -20.88 14.27
N TRP A 128 2.91 -19.89 14.81
CA TRP A 128 2.76 -18.57 14.19
C TRP A 128 3.99 -17.67 14.33
N HIS A 129 5.05 -18.07 15.05
CA HIS A 129 6.27 -17.28 15.14
C HIS A 129 7.03 -17.22 13.81
N ALA A 130 7.55 -16.03 13.46
CA ALA A 130 8.25 -15.74 12.20
C ALA A 130 9.34 -16.75 11.81
N ASN A 131 10.22 -17.09 12.76
CA ASN A 131 11.30 -18.05 12.53
C ASN A 131 10.82 -19.50 12.31
N VAL A 132 9.53 -19.80 12.42
CA VAL A 132 8.97 -21.14 12.26
C VAL A 132 7.84 -21.20 11.23
N GLY A 133 6.78 -20.42 11.43
CA GLY A 133 5.57 -20.44 10.59
C GLY A 133 5.71 -19.73 9.26
N PHE A 134 6.81 -19.00 9.04
CA PHE A 134 7.06 -18.26 7.80
C PHE A 134 8.32 -18.77 7.11
N ALA A 135 8.32 -18.66 5.77
CA ALA A 135 9.45 -19.07 4.95
C ALA A 135 10.73 -18.31 5.30
N THR A 136 10.64 -17.06 5.77
CA THR A 136 11.77 -16.26 6.23
C THR A 136 12.60 -16.94 7.31
N GLY A 137 11.98 -17.78 8.16
CA GLY A 137 12.69 -18.57 9.17
C GLY A 137 13.60 -19.66 8.59
N TYR A 138 13.47 -20.00 7.32
CA TYR A 138 14.26 -21.02 6.65
C TYR A 138 15.34 -20.38 5.78
N THR A 139 16.42 -21.12 5.53
CA THR A 139 17.47 -20.69 4.60
C THR A 139 16.93 -20.62 3.17
N PRO A 140 17.53 -19.81 2.28
CA PRO A 140 17.10 -19.72 0.89
C PRO A 140 16.92 -21.06 0.16
N ASP A 141 17.79 -22.05 0.43
CA ASP A 141 17.68 -23.37 -0.21
C ASP A 141 16.60 -24.26 0.41
N GLU A 142 16.40 -24.18 1.74
CA GLU A 142 15.26 -24.81 2.40
C GLU A 142 13.93 -24.25 1.86
N ARG A 143 13.82 -22.93 1.66
CA ARG A 143 12.63 -22.29 1.08
C ARG A 143 12.31 -22.86 -0.30
N LYS A 144 13.29 -22.95 -1.20
CA LYS A 144 13.11 -23.55 -2.54
C LYS A 144 12.66 -25.00 -2.46
N LYS A 145 13.23 -25.79 -1.54
CA LYS A 145 12.83 -27.18 -1.33
C LYS A 145 11.40 -27.30 -0.80
N LEU A 146 11.01 -26.44 0.14
CA LEU A 146 9.63 -26.36 0.64
C LEU A 146 8.67 -26.01 -0.50
N VAL A 147 9.04 -25.07 -1.38
CA VAL A 147 8.24 -24.73 -2.58
C VAL A 147 8.06 -25.96 -3.45
N ASP A 148 9.13 -26.68 -3.77
CA ASP A 148 9.05 -27.85 -4.63
C ASP A 148 8.08 -28.91 -4.09
N VAL A 149 8.16 -29.19 -2.78
CA VAL A 149 7.31 -30.17 -2.09
C VAL A 149 5.84 -29.73 -2.11
N TYR A 150 5.56 -28.46 -1.83
CA TYR A 150 4.20 -27.94 -1.86
C TYR A 150 3.62 -28.07 -3.28
N MET A 151 4.36 -27.61 -4.29
CA MET A 151 3.90 -27.59 -5.68
C MET A 151 3.68 -28.99 -6.23
N GLU A 152 4.56 -29.94 -5.92
CA GLU A 152 4.40 -31.35 -6.29
C GLU A 152 3.14 -31.96 -5.65
N LYS A 153 2.93 -31.74 -4.35
CA LYS A 153 1.75 -32.24 -3.65
C LYS A 153 0.46 -31.62 -4.19
N PHE A 154 0.46 -30.32 -4.47
CA PHE A 154 -0.69 -29.65 -5.05
C PHE A 154 -1.04 -30.23 -6.43
N ARG A 155 -0.03 -30.42 -7.30
CA ARG A 155 -0.23 -31.03 -8.63
C ARG A 155 -0.73 -32.46 -8.55
N GLU A 156 -0.22 -33.26 -7.62
CA GLU A 156 -0.70 -34.63 -7.38
C GLU A 156 -2.20 -34.65 -7.07
N ILE A 157 -2.67 -33.72 -6.24
CA ILE A 157 -4.05 -33.67 -5.77
C ILE A 157 -5.00 -33.05 -6.81
N PHE A 158 -4.63 -31.90 -7.39
CA PHE A 158 -5.50 -31.10 -8.26
C PHE A 158 -5.19 -31.26 -9.75
N GLY A 159 -4.17 -32.03 -10.12
CA GLY A 159 -3.77 -32.29 -11.51
C GLY A 159 -3.04 -31.11 -12.20
N LYS A 160 -2.85 -29.99 -11.51
CA LYS A 160 -2.18 -28.77 -12.01
C LYS A 160 -1.47 -28.05 -10.87
N TYR A 161 -0.51 -27.18 -11.18
CA TYR A 161 0.08 -26.29 -10.18
C TYR A 161 -0.89 -25.15 -9.82
N PRO A 162 -0.82 -24.62 -8.58
CA PRO A 162 -1.57 -23.42 -8.22
C PRO A 162 -1.02 -22.22 -8.98
N THR A 163 -1.89 -21.33 -9.43
CA THR A 163 -1.51 -20.08 -10.11
C THR A 163 -1.55 -18.86 -9.18
N ALA A 164 -2.21 -18.99 -8.04
CA ALA A 164 -2.31 -17.96 -7.01
C ALA A 164 -1.65 -18.46 -5.71
N VAL A 165 -0.79 -17.63 -5.11
CA VAL A 165 -0.12 -17.92 -3.83
C VAL A 165 -0.24 -16.71 -2.90
N GLY A 166 -0.81 -16.88 -1.71
CA GLY A 166 -0.90 -15.80 -0.71
C GLY A 166 -0.09 -16.13 0.54
N SER A 167 0.35 -15.11 1.27
CA SER A 167 0.93 -15.26 2.61
C SER A 167 0.68 -13.99 3.40
N TRP A 168 0.67 -14.02 4.74
CA TRP A 168 0.78 -12.78 5.48
C TRP A 168 2.10 -12.05 5.17
N PHE A 169 3.19 -12.81 5.10
CA PHE A 169 4.53 -12.31 4.84
C PHE A 169 5.22 -13.18 3.78
N ILE A 170 5.28 -12.69 2.54
CA ILE A 170 5.96 -13.39 1.43
C ILE A 170 7.36 -12.79 1.21
N ASP A 171 8.38 -13.64 1.07
CA ASP A 171 9.76 -13.23 0.80
C ASP A 171 10.15 -13.37 -0.67
N GLU A 172 11.13 -12.56 -1.10
CA GLU A 172 11.58 -12.46 -2.49
C GLU A 172 12.21 -13.75 -3.01
N VAL A 173 12.87 -14.55 -2.15
CA VAL A 173 13.46 -15.83 -2.58
C VAL A 173 12.35 -16.81 -2.92
N THR A 174 11.37 -16.96 -2.04
CA THR A 174 10.22 -17.84 -2.26
C THR A 174 9.42 -17.38 -3.47
N LEU A 175 9.02 -16.10 -3.51
CA LEU A 175 8.19 -15.57 -4.59
C LEU A 175 8.91 -15.61 -5.94
N GLY A 176 10.20 -15.26 -5.97
CA GLY A 176 11.03 -15.34 -7.17
C GLY A 176 11.11 -16.76 -7.69
N TYR A 177 11.31 -17.75 -6.81
CA TYR A 177 11.38 -19.16 -7.22
C TYR A 177 10.03 -19.71 -7.69
N LEU A 178 8.92 -19.35 -7.04
CA LEU A 178 7.56 -19.67 -7.50
C LEU A 178 7.28 -19.07 -8.89
N SER A 179 7.70 -17.83 -9.13
CA SER A 179 7.60 -17.17 -10.42
C SER A 179 8.43 -17.87 -11.49
N ASP A 180 9.73 -18.04 -11.23
CA ASP A 180 10.71 -18.43 -12.24
C ASP A 180 10.59 -19.91 -12.62
N LYS A 181 10.29 -20.80 -11.65
CA LYS A 181 10.19 -22.25 -11.88
C LYS A 181 8.76 -22.73 -12.15
N TYR A 182 7.79 -22.18 -11.42
CA TYR A 182 6.41 -22.68 -11.46
C TYR A 182 5.44 -21.74 -12.17
N HIS A 183 5.88 -20.54 -12.56
CA HIS A 183 5.11 -19.60 -13.37
C HIS A 183 3.75 -19.25 -12.76
N ILE A 184 3.71 -19.06 -11.44
CA ILE A 184 2.51 -18.52 -10.79
C ILE A 184 2.14 -17.16 -11.40
N ILE A 185 0.86 -16.81 -11.32
CA ILE A 185 0.30 -15.65 -12.01
C ILE A 185 0.17 -14.45 -11.07
N ALA A 186 -0.15 -14.69 -9.80
CA ALA A 186 -0.47 -13.66 -8.83
C ALA A 186 -0.05 -14.06 -7.41
N SER A 187 0.25 -13.06 -6.60
CA SER A 187 0.47 -13.21 -5.16
C SER A 187 -0.35 -12.20 -4.37
N CYS A 188 -0.52 -12.42 -3.06
CA CYS A 188 -1.12 -11.43 -2.17
C CYS A 188 -0.46 -11.45 -0.78
N ASN A 189 -0.44 -10.29 -0.10
CA ASN A 189 0.10 -10.18 1.26
C ASN A 189 -0.62 -9.16 2.16
N CYS A 190 -0.35 -9.19 3.46
CA CYS A 190 -1.05 -8.32 4.41
C CYS A 190 -0.76 -6.83 4.14
N LYS A 191 -1.72 -5.97 4.46
CA LYS A 191 -1.58 -4.51 4.51
C LYS A 191 -0.43 -4.07 5.42
N ASP A 192 -0.10 -2.78 5.37
CA ASP A 192 0.86 -2.18 6.29
C ASP A 192 0.40 -2.33 7.75
N GLN A 193 1.36 -2.63 8.61
CA GLN A 193 1.16 -2.78 10.04
C GLN A 193 2.47 -2.70 10.80
N ILE A 194 2.39 -2.30 12.06
CA ILE A 194 3.52 -2.33 13.00
C ILE A 194 3.12 -3.23 14.17
N GLY A 195 3.94 -4.23 14.48
CA GLY A 195 3.82 -5.07 15.68
C GLY A 195 2.57 -5.95 15.80
N THR A 196 1.57 -5.79 14.92
CA THR A 196 0.36 -6.62 14.94
C THR A 196 0.73 -8.07 14.62
N ASP A 197 0.28 -9.01 15.45
CA ASP A 197 0.53 -10.46 15.31
C ASP A 197 2.02 -10.87 15.20
N GLY A 198 2.95 -10.02 15.65
CA GLY A 198 4.39 -10.29 15.61
C GLY A 198 5.06 -9.93 14.28
N TYR A 199 4.41 -9.17 13.40
CA TYR A 199 5.05 -8.71 12.16
C TYR A 199 4.85 -7.22 11.89
N THR A 200 5.92 -6.59 11.41
CA THR A 200 5.96 -5.20 10.99
C THR A 200 6.25 -5.14 9.50
N LEU A 201 5.29 -4.67 8.72
CA LEU A 201 5.44 -4.29 7.31
C LEU A 201 5.08 -2.82 7.23
N TRP A 202 6.10 -1.95 7.16
CA TRP A 202 5.87 -0.52 7.27
C TRP A 202 6.57 0.27 6.17
N GLY A 203 5.81 1.08 5.43
CA GLY A 203 6.40 1.97 4.44
C GLY A 203 6.23 1.51 2.99
N GLY A 204 5.74 0.29 2.75
CA GLY A 204 5.66 -0.31 1.41
C GLY A 204 4.53 0.24 0.55
N TYR A 205 4.34 -0.36 -0.63
CA TYR A 205 3.26 0.01 -1.53
C TYR A 205 1.90 -0.17 -0.83
N TRP A 206 1.15 0.92 -0.65
CA TRP A 206 0.12 0.97 0.39
C TRP A 206 -1.11 0.08 0.11
N ASN A 207 -1.67 0.13 -1.10
CA ASN A 207 -2.84 -0.65 -1.53
C ASN A 207 -2.71 -1.06 -3.02
N GLN A 208 -3.73 -1.71 -3.59
CA GLN A 208 -3.71 -2.26 -4.95
C GLN A 208 -2.65 -3.36 -5.13
N ALA A 209 -1.83 -3.26 -6.18
CA ALA A 209 -0.83 -4.26 -6.50
C ALA A 209 0.41 -3.63 -7.12
N TYR A 210 1.53 -4.33 -6.94
CA TYR A 210 2.84 -3.94 -7.45
C TYR A 210 3.64 -5.17 -7.84
N TYR A 211 4.57 -5.00 -8.79
CA TYR A 211 5.65 -5.95 -8.99
C TYR A 211 6.75 -5.71 -7.95
N PRO A 212 7.08 -6.70 -7.13
CA PRO A 212 8.09 -6.57 -6.10
C PRO A 212 9.52 -6.69 -6.66
N SER A 213 10.50 -6.12 -5.95
CA SER A 213 11.93 -6.27 -6.24
C SER A 213 12.41 -7.69 -5.95
N ARG A 214 13.35 -8.19 -6.77
CA ARG A 214 14.09 -9.44 -6.52
C ARG A 214 14.99 -9.37 -5.28
N GLY A 215 15.34 -8.17 -4.81
CA GLY A 215 16.13 -7.97 -3.59
C GLY A 215 15.29 -7.79 -2.32
N ASN A 216 14.02 -7.41 -2.45
CA ASN A 216 13.13 -7.13 -1.33
C ASN A 216 11.67 -7.17 -1.78
N ALA A 217 10.94 -8.21 -1.37
CA ALA A 217 9.57 -8.42 -1.84
C ALA A 217 8.57 -7.36 -1.40
N TYR A 218 8.91 -6.56 -0.39
CA TYR A 218 8.05 -5.48 0.11
C TYR A 218 8.20 -4.16 -0.65
N MET A 219 9.31 -4.00 -1.36
CA MET A 219 9.55 -2.83 -2.21
C MET A 219 9.12 -3.10 -3.65
N PRO A 220 8.46 -2.14 -4.32
CA PRO A 220 8.31 -2.20 -5.76
C PRO A 220 9.66 -2.24 -6.46
N ALA A 221 9.73 -3.04 -7.53
CA ALA A 221 10.84 -2.95 -8.46
C ALA A 221 10.78 -1.64 -9.25
N GLN A 222 11.93 -1.00 -9.42
CA GLN A 222 12.11 0.20 -10.22
C GLN A 222 12.31 -0.14 -11.70
N SER A 223 12.67 -1.39 -12.04
CA SER A 223 12.87 -1.83 -13.42
C SER A 223 12.30 -3.22 -13.70
N GLU A 224 12.02 -3.54 -14.97
CA GLU A 224 11.57 -4.89 -15.36
C GLU A 224 12.60 -5.97 -15.05
N ALA A 225 13.89 -5.64 -15.18
CA ALA A 225 14.97 -6.58 -14.88
C ALA A 225 15.08 -6.84 -13.37
N GLY A 226 14.82 -5.81 -12.55
CA GLY A 226 14.82 -5.91 -11.08
C GLY A 226 13.58 -6.58 -10.51
N GLN A 227 12.51 -6.75 -11.28
CA GLN A 227 11.23 -7.23 -10.77
C GLN A 227 11.09 -8.76 -10.76
N ILE A 228 10.34 -9.25 -9.78
CA ILE A 228 9.67 -10.55 -9.89
C ILE A 228 8.37 -10.29 -10.69
N PRO A 229 8.16 -10.92 -11.86
CA PRO A 229 7.05 -10.61 -12.76
C PRO A 229 5.71 -11.22 -12.32
N VAL A 230 5.43 -11.17 -11.01
CA VAL A 230 4.21 -11.62 -10.35
C VAL A 230 3.72 -10.48 -9.46
N PRO A 231 2.55 -9.88 -9.73
CA PRO A 231 2.04 -8.81 -8.89
C PRO A 231 1.64 -9.32 -7.51
N ILE A 232 2.00 -8.57 -6.47
CA ILE A 232 1.49 -8.76 -5.11
C ILE A 232 0.31 -7.82 -4.90
N PHE A 233 -0.88 -8.38 -4.65
CA PHE A 233 -2.08 -7.63 -4.25
C PHE A 233 -2.14 -7.45 -2.72
N ARG A 234 -2.42 -6.23 -2.26
CA ARG A 234 -2.51 -5.88 -0.83
C ARG A 234 -3.85 -6.31 -0.25
N MET A 235 -3.82 -7.22 0.73
CA MET A 235 -5.02 -7.79 1.35
C MET A 235 -5.61 -6.88 2.43
N LEU A 236 -6.82 -7.25 2.88
CA LEU A 236 -7.54 -6.73 4.03
C LEU A 236 -7.87 -5.24 3.89
N GLY A 237 -8.72 -4.91 2.92
CA GLY A 237 -9.06 -3.53 2.52
C GLY A 237 -9.00 -2.53 3.67
N SER A 238 -7.89 -1.80 3.76
CA SER A 238 -7.56 -1.01 4.96
C SER A 238 -8.37 0.27 5.01
N ASP A 239 -8.79 0.71 6.20
CA ASP A 239 -9.39 2.04 6.35
C ASP A 239 -8.38 3.12 5.88
N PRO A 240 -8.67 3.88 4.81
CA PRO A 240 -7.73 4.85 4.25
C PRO A 240 -7.45 6.01 5.19
N ILE A 241 -8.38 6.34 6.10
CA ILE A 241 -8.30 7.46 7.03
C ILE A 241 -7.70 7.01 8.35
N TYR A 242 -8.27 5.99 9.00
CA TYR A 242 -8.02 5.72 10.41
C TYR A 242 -6.97 4.66 10.69
N GLN A 243 -6.76 3.67 9.80
CA GLN A 243 -5.81 2.58 10.07
C GLN A 243 -4.41 3.13 10.38
N TYR A 244 -3.94 4.12 9.61
CA TYR A 244 -2.59 4.64 9.71
C TYR A 244 -2.23 5.12 11.13
N ASP A 245 -3.14 5.84 11.80
CA ASP A 245 -2.90 6.40 13.14
C ASP A 245 -3.45 5.48 14.25
N ASN A 246 -3.96 4.28 13.92
CA ASN A 246 -4.64 3.41 14.88
C ASN A 246 -3.67 2.66 15.79
N GLY A 247 -3.58 3.07 17.05
CA GLY A 247 -2.55 2.60 17.98
C GLY A 247 -1.35 3.53 18.08
N LEU A 248 -1.46 4.77 17.59
CA LEU A 248 -0.44 5.79 17.73
C LEU A 248 0.00 5.95 19.20
N GLY A 249 1.31 5.95 19.42
CA GLY A 249 1.92 6.00 20.75
C GLY A 249 1.95 4.66 21.50
N THR A 250 1.64 3.55 20.83
CA THR A 250 1.78 2.18 21.36
C THR A 250 2.72 1.35 20.48
N ASP A 251 3.13 0.18 20.96
CA ASP A 251 4.11 -0.67 20.26
C ASP A 251 3.53 -1.41 19.04
N PHE A 252 2.21 -1.34 18.82
CA PHE A 252 1.55 -2.01 17.71
C PHE A 252 0.33 -1.27 17.17
N GLN A 253 0.03 -1.47 15.88
CA GLN A 253 -1.19 -0.98 15.27
C GLN A 253 -2.39 -1.88 15.62
N ARG A 254 -3.54 -1.26 15.85
CA ARG A 254 -4.82 -1.98 15.90
C ARG A 254 -5.38 -2.13 14.48
N VAL A 255 -6.48 -2.88 14.35
CA VAL A 255 -7.06 -3.23 13.05
C VAL A 255 -8.37 -2.48 12.78
N GLU A 256 -8.37 -1.68 11.72
CA GLU A 256 -9.52 -1.06 11.05
C GLU A 256 -9.42 -1.35 9.53
N SER A 257 -10.07 -2.44 9.11
CA SER A 257 -9.99 -3.01 7.76
C SER A 257 -11.31 -3.66 7.37
N LEU A 258 -11.42 -4.15 6.13
CA LEU A 258 -12.57 -4.90 5.61
C LEU A 258 -12.69 -6.32 6.20
N GLU A 259 -11.75 -6.76 7.04
CA GLU A 259 -11.81 -8.04 7.72
C GLU A 259 -13.13 -8.20 8.49
N PRO A 260 -13.91 -9.26 8.23
CA PRO A 260 -15.06 -9.56 9.07
C PRO A 260 -14.56 -9.89 10.49
N VAL A 261 -15.43 -9.78 11.49
CA VAL A 261 -15.17 -9.81 12.95
C VAL A 261 -14.77 -8.47 13.60
N TYR A 262 -14.11 -7.56 12.89
CA TYR A 262 -13.70 -6.29 13.47
C TYR A 262 -14.82 -5.25 13.40
N LYS A 263 -15.46 -4.97 14.54
CA LYS A 263 -16.64 -4.07 14.62
C LYS A 263 -16.35 -2.60 14.34
N LYS A 264 -15.08 -2.19 14.32
CA LYS A 264 -14.66 -0.85 13.86
C LYS A 264 -14.36 -0.78 12.36
N GLY A 265 -14.44 -1.91 11.65
CA GLY A 265 -14.19 -2.04 10.22
C GLY A 265 -15.24 -2.94 9.57
N GLY A 266 -14.80 -4.03 8.94
CA GLY A 266 -15.60 -4.95 8.12
C GLY A 266 -16.76 -5.64 8.84
N GLY A 267 -16.77 -5.64 10.17
CA GLY A 267 -17.91 -6.07 10.98
C GLY A 267 -18.98 -5.01 11.24
N SER A 268 -18.90 -3.84 10.59
CA SER A 268 -19.87 -2.75 10.70
C SER A 268 -20.46 -2.41 9.34
N ARG A 269 -21.79 -2.48 9.21
CA ARG A 269 -22.51 -2.13 7.98
C ARG A 269 -22.22 -0.69 7.52
N SER A 270 -22.28 0.28 8.42
CA SER A 270 -22.06 1.69 8.06
C SER A 270 -20.63 1.94 7.60
N TRP A 271 -19.65 1.23 8.17
CA TRP A 271 -18.27 1.29 7.71
C TRP A 271 -18.12 0.64 6.33
N VAL A 272 -18.68 -0.55 6.10
CA VAL A 272 -18.61 -1.26 4.81
C VAL A 272 -19.28 -0.44 3.70
N GLU A 273 -20.45 0.14 3.95
CA GLU A 273 -21.15 1.03 3.01
C GLU A 273 -20.30 2.26 2.65
N TRP A 274 -19.67 2.88 3.65
CA TRP A 274 -18.76 4.01 3.45
C TRP A 274 -17.49 3.58 2.68
N PHE A 275 -16.87 2.46 3.05
CA PHE A 275 -15.64 1.98 2.44
C PHE A 275 -15.87 1.64 0.97
N PHE A 276 -16.93 0.89 0.63
CA PHE A 276 -17.27 0.58 -0.76
C PHE A 276 -17.63 1.83 -1.57
N LYS A 277 -18.33 2.79 -0.97
CA LYS A 277 -18.63 4.07 -1.64
C LYS A 277 -17.33 4.81 -2.02
N ASN A 278 -16.38 4.92 -1.10
CA ASN A 278 -15.13 5.63 -1.40
C ASN A 278 -14.25 4.83 -2.37
N MET A 279 -14.06 3.53 -2.14
CA MET A 279 -13.21 2.69 -2.98
C MET A 279 -13.73 2.55 -4.41
N PHE A 280 -15.05 2.51 -4.63
CA PHE A 280 -15.63 2.25 -5.95
C PHE A 280 -16.27 3.48 -6.60
N GLY A 281 -16.51 4.54 -5.85
CA GLY A 281 -17.15 5.78 -6.34
C GLY A 281 -16.19 6.95 -6.57
N GLU A 282 -15.05 7.00 -5.88
CA GLU A 282 -14.10 8.11 -6.00
C GLU A 282 -13.07 7.87 -7.13
N SER A 283 -12.29 8.91 -7.46
CA SER A 283 -11.18 8.81 -8.41
C SER A 283 -10.13 7.79 -7.94
N CYS A 284 -9.70 6.91 -8.84
CA CYS A 284 -8.64 5.94 -8.60
C CYS A 284 -7.71 5.84 -9.83
N LEU A 285 -6.44 6.19 -9.60
CA LEU A 285 -5.43 6.07 -10.64
C LEU A 285 -5.16 4.59 -10.96
N ALA A 286 -5.11 4.27 -12.25
CA ALA A 286 -4.96 2.93 -12.84
C ALA A 286 -6.10 1.94 -12.52
N PHE A 287 -6.42 1.67 -11.24
CA PHE A 287 -7.53 0.84 -10.78
C PHE A 287 -7.79 1.00 -9.28
N ALA A 288 -8.99 0.65 -8.83
CA ALA A 288 -9.28 0.46 -7.41
C ALA A 288 -9.28 -1.03 -7.09
N TYR A 289 -8.88 -1.35 -5.87
CA TYR A 289 -8.77 -2.71 -5.40
C TYR A 289 -9.21 -2.82 -3.94
N ALA A 290 -9.96 -3.88 -3.63
CA ALA A 290 -10.15 -4.35 -2.27
C ALA A 290 -10.10 -5.87 -2.23
N GLN A 291 -9.58 -6.44 -1.15
CA GLN A 291 -9.76 -7.86 -0.84
C GLN A 291 -10.78 -8.01 0.29
N ALA A 292 -11.77 -8.89 0.05
CA ALA A 292 -12.75 -9.37 1.01
C ALA A 292 -12.56 -10.90 1.22
N GLY A 293 -13.28 -11.49 2.17
CA GLY A 293 -13.05 -12.88 2.61
C GLY A 293 -12.12 -12.94 3.83
N GLN A 294 -11.96 -14.13 4.40
CA GLN A 294 -11.28 -14.29 5.70
C GLN A 294 -10.72 -15.70 5.92
N GLU A 295 -9.71 -15.82 6.78
CA GLU A 295 -9.26 -17.14 7.28
C GLU A 295 -10.35 -17.88 8.03
N ASN A 296 -10.34 -19.21 7.87
CA ASN A 296 -11.21 -20.08 8.64
C ASN A 296 -10.91 -20.08 10.15
N SER A 297 -9.70 -19.69 10.58
CA SER A 297 -9.33 -19.50 11.99
C SER A 297 -10.23 -18.51 12.75
N PHE A 298 -10.91 -17.58 12.06
CA PHE A 298 -11.88 -16.69 12.73
C PHE A 298 -13.21 -17.37 13.05
N THR A 299 -13.48 -18.55 12.49
CA THR A 299 -14.71 -19.35 12.61
C THR A 299 -15.97 -18.71 12.01
N TRP A 300 -16.86 -19.56 11.47
CA TRP A 300 -18.12 -19.09 10.90
C TRP A 300 -19.00 -18.34 11.89
N GLU A 301 -19.07 -18.82 13.14
CA GLU A 301 -19.89 -18.18 14.18
C GLU A 301 -19.58 -16.70 14.34
N LYS A 302 -18.29 -16.31 14.31
CA LYS A 302 -17.88 -14.92 14.50
C LYS A 302 -18.08 -14.07 13.25
N MET A 303 -17.86 -14.63 12.06
CA MET A 303 -17.88 -13.86 10.81
C MET A 303 -19.20 -13.88 10.05
N LYS A 304 -20.13 -14.80 10.36
CA LYS A 304 -21.39 -15.00 9.62
C LYS A 304 -22.14 -13.68 9.38
N THR A 305 -22.48 -12.97 10.46
CA THR A 305 -23.25 -11.71 10.38
C THR A 305 -22.55 -10.64 9.56
N ASP A 306 -21.21 -10.63 9.61
CA ASP A 306 -20.39 -9.62 8.95
C ASP A 306 -20.28 -9.93 7.44
N LEU A 307 -20.14 -11.20 7.08
CA LEU A 307 -20.18 -11.65 5.68
C LEU A 307 -21.59 -11.55 5.08
N GLU A 308 -22.65 -11.72 5.87
CA GLU A 308 -24.04 -11.44 5.48
C GLU A 308 -24.29 -9.95 5.16
N ILE A 309 -23.36 -9.06 5.48
CA ILE A 309 -23.34 -7.67 5.01
C ILE A 309 -22.51 -7.57 3.73
N GLN A 310 -21.25 -8.01 3.78
CA GLN A 310 -20.28 -7.78 2.71
C GLN A 310 -20.65 -8.51 1.40
N ILE A 311 -20.94 -9.81 1.45
CA ILE A 311 -21.15 -10.65 0.27
C ILE A 311 -22.36 -10.22 -0.56
N PRO A 312 -23.56 -9.97 0.03
CA PRO A 312 -24.71 -9.52 -0.76
C PRO A 312 -24.50 -8.15 -1.39
N MET A 313 -23.77 -7.24 -0.72
CA MET A 313 -23.44 -5.93 -1.26
C MET A 313 -22.50 -6.05 -2.47
N LEU A 314 -21.46 -6.88 -2.38
CA LEU A 314 -20.56 -7.17 -3.49
C LEU A 314 -21.31 -7.80 -4.67
N ALA A 315 -22.21 -8.75 -4.41
CA ALA A 315 -23.06 -9.36 -5.43
C ALA A 315 -23.93 -8.32 -6.15
N SER A 316 -24.57 -7.40 -5.42
CA SER A 316 -25.37 -6.32 -6.01
C SER A 316 -24.51 -5.40 -6.88
N LEU A 317 -23.36 -4.94 -6.37
CA LEU A 317 -22.46 -4.05 -7.10
C LEU A 317 -21.90 -4.71 -8.37
N SER A 318 -21.60 -6.01 -8.30
CA SER A 318 -21.15 -6.82 -9.44
C SER A 318 -22.24 -6.94 -10.50
N LYS A 319 -23.49 -7.25 -10.10
CA LYS A 319 -24.65 -7.31 -11.00
C LYS A 319 -24.95 -5.97 -11.67
N GLU A 320 -24.74 -4.87 -10.96
CA GLU A 320 -24.83 -3.50 -11.49
C GLU A 320 -23.63 -3.08 -12.36
N LYS A 321 -22.62 -3.96 -12.53
CA LYS A 321 -21.38 -3.71 -13.27
C LYS A 321 -20.56 -2.53 -12.72
N LYS A 322 -20.72 -2.21 -11.44
CA LYS A 322 -19.93 -1.18 -10.75
C LYS A 322 -18.57 -1.70 -10.31
N ILE A 323 -18.45 -3.01 -10.10
CA ILE A 323 -17.21 -3.70 -9.77
C ILE A 323 -17.05 -4.97 -10.61
N ARG A 324 -15.81 -5.46 -10.69
CA ARG A 324 -15.45 -6.80 -11.12
C ARG A 324 -15.12 -7.62 -9.88
N VAL A 325 -15.84 -8.70 -9.64
CA VAL A 325 -15.46 -9.70 -8.62
C VAL A 325 -14.69 -10.79 -9.34
N GLU A 326 -13.42 -10.95 -8.98
CA GLU A 326 -12.47 -11.80 -9.69
C GLU A 326 -11.74 -12.73 -8.73
N THR A 327 -11.20 -13.81 -9.28
CA THR A 327 -10.15 -14.59 -8.63
C THR A 327 -8.83 -13.81 -8.60
N LEU A 328 -7.90 -14.18 -7.72
CA LEU A 328 -6.59 -13.55 -7.63
C LEU A 328 -5.79 -13.75 -8.92
N SER A 329 -5.86 -14.93 -9.55
CA SER A 329 -5.20 -15.18 -10.83
C SER A 329 -5.78 -14.36 -11.99
N GLU A 330 -7.10 -14.14 -12.04
CA GLU A 330 -7.72 -13.26 -13.05
C GLU A 330 -7.22 -11.82 -12.91
N SER A 331 -7.20 -11.29 -11.68
CA SER A 331 -6.63 -9.97 -11.38
C SER A 331 -5.16 -9.89 -11.79
N GLY A 332 -4.35 -10.91 -11.46
CA GLY A 332 -2.93 -10.93 -11.80
C GLY A 332 -2.66 -11.04 -13.29
N ALA A 333 -3.43 -11.85 -14.01
CA ALA A 333 -3.35 -11.94 -15.47
C ALA A 333 -3.73 -10.61 -16.12
N TRP A 334 -4.82 -9.98 -15.67
CA TRP A 334 -5.20 -8.65 -16.11
C TRP A 334 -4.08 -7.63 -15.85
N PHE A 335 -3.54 -7.58 -14.64
CA PHE A 335 -2.47 -6.64 -14.27
C PHE A 335 -1.25 -6.81 -15.18
N ARG A 336 -0.81 -8.06 -15.40
CA ARG A 336 0.32 -8.39 -16.28
C ARG A 336 0.11 -8.02 -17.74
N ASN A 337 -1.11 -8.13 -18.23
CA ASN A 337 -1.45 -7.74 -19.60
C ASN A 337 -1.53 -6.23 -19.79
N ASN A 338 -1.73 -5.45 -18.72
CA ASN A 338 -1.93 -4.00 -18.80
C ASN A 338 -0.70 -3.20 -18.38
N PHE A 339 0.17 -3.78 -17.55
CA PHE A 339 1.30 -3.08 -16.94
C PHE A 339 2.59 -3.89 -17.04
N GLN A 340 3.56 -3.32 -17.74
CA GLN A 340 4.90 -3.90 -17.88
C GLN A 340 5.71 -3.76 -16.58
N VAL A 341 5.57 -2.61 -15.92
CA VAL A 341 6.11 -2.28 -14.58
C VAL A 341 4.98 -1.84 -13.66
N THR A 342 5.24 -1.70 -12.36
CA THR A 342 4.24 -1.25 -11.38
C THR A 342 3.72 0.13 -11.79
N PRO A 343 2.40 0.29 -12.05
CA PRO A 343 1.85 1.58 -12.43
C PRO A 343 1.70 2.48 -11.19
N PRO A 344 1.66 3.81 -11.38
CA PRO A 344 1.10 4.69 -10.38
C PRO A 344 -0.35 4.36 -10.02
N THR A 345 -0.68 4.31 -8.73
CA THR A 345 -2.05 4.14 -8.23
C THR A 345 -2.41 5.20 -7.20
N ALA A 346 -3.72 5.36 -6.96
CA ALA A 346 -4.21 6.25 -5.93
C ALA A 346 -5.47 5.71 -5.26
N VAL A 347 -5.65 6.05 -3.99
CA VAL A 347 -6.90 5.82 -3.25
C VAL A 347 -7.32 7.11 -2.58
N THR A 348 -8.59 7.44 -2.73
CA THR A 348 -9.16 8.71 -2.26
C THR A 348 -10.35 8.40 -1.36
N ALA A 349 -10.42 9.09 -0.21
CA ALA A 349 -11.62 9.14 0.60
C ALA A 349 -11.87 10.59 1.05
N LEU A 350 -12.92 11.21 0.48
CA LEU A 350 -13.30 12.61 0.75
C LEU A 350 -14.47 12.73 1.72
N THR A 351 -14.99 11.61 2.19
CA THR A 351 -16.03 11.52 3.21
C THR A 351 -15.53 10.67 4.37
N ASP A 352 -16.10 10.88 5.55
CA ASP A 352 -15.65 10.23 6.79
C ASP A 352 -16.83 9.56 7.50
N HIS A 353 -16.72 8.25 7.72
CA HIS A 353 -17.73 7.45 8.41
C HIS A 353 -17.93 7.85 9.89
N LYS A 354 -16.90 8.41 10.56
CA LYS A 354 -16.97 8.84 11.96
C LYS A 354 -17.39 10.30 12.11
N ASN A 355 -17.68 11.01 11.02
CA ASN A 355 -18.10 12.41 10.99
C ASN A 355 -17.13 13.36 11.72
N GLN A 356 -15.82 13.12 11.60
CA GLN A 356 -14.75 13.97 12.14
C GLN A 356 -14.13 14.89 11.07
N ASP A 357 -14.82 15.02 9.94
CA ASP A 357 -14.42 15.85 8.79
C ASP A 357 -13.03 15.51 8.22
N LYS A 358 -12.64 14.23 8.31
CA LYS A 358 -11.36 13.76 7.76
C LYS A 358 -11.46 13.43 6.28
N LYS A 359 -10.38 13.70 5.55
CA LYS A 359 -10.26 13.37 4.12
C LYS A 359 -8.84 12.92 3.86
N THR A 360 -8.64 12.03 2.89
CA THR A 360 -7.32 11.53 2.59
C THR A 360 -7.13 11.16 1.14
N VAL A 361 -5.90 11.31 0.68
CA VAL A 361 -5.44 10.86 -0.64
C VAL A 361 -4.13 10.11 -0.45
N TRP A 362 -4.13 8.86 -0.88
CA TRP A 362 -2.94 8.03 -1.01
C TRP A 362 -2.52 8.01 -2.47
N TYR A 363 -1.23 8.20 -2.73
CA TYR A 363 -0.61 8.00 -4.03
C TYR A 363 0.57 7.04 -3.88
N ASN A 364 0.71 6.10 -4.81
CA ASN A 364 1.83 5.19 -4.88
C ASN A 364 2.39 5.16 -6.30
N SER A 365 3.70 5.04 -6.42
CA SER A 365 4.42 4.69 -7.64
C SER A 365 5.48 3.63 -7.30
N ARG A 366 6.24 3.17 -8.31
CA ARG A 366 7.39 2.30 -8.05
C ARG A 366 8.58 3.00 -7.38
N PHE A 367 8.55 4.32 -7.25
CA PHE A 367 9.63 5.11 -6.65
C PHE A 367 9.27 5.66 -5.27
N TYR A 368 8.00 5.89 -4.96
CA TYR A 368 7.59 6.40 -3.66
C TYR A 368 6.11 6.18 -3.38
N ARG A 369 5.73 6.39 -2.12
CA ARG A 369 4.34 6.61 -1.71
C ARG A 369 4.21 7.93 -0.98
N VAL A 370 2.99 8.46 -0.94
CA VAL A 370 2.65 9.64 -0.17
C VAL A 370 1.21 9.57 0.32
N ASN A 371 0.99 10.05 1.54
CA ASN A 371 -0.34 10.28 2.07
C ASN A 371 -0.58 11.72 2.49
N LEU A 372 -1.73 12.21 2.05
CA LEU A 372 -2.32 13.49 2.38
C LEU A 372 -3.46 13.26 3.36
N LEU A 373 -3.49 14.00 4.47
CA LEU A 373 -4.59 13.97 5.42
C LEU A 373 -5.07 15.39 5.68
N TRP A 374 -6.38 15.58 5.56
CA TRP A 374 -7.09 16.76 6.04
C TRP A 374 -7.90 16.41 7.28
N GLU A 375 -7.86 17.30 8.26
CA GLU A 375 -8.65 17.23 9.51
C GLU A 375 -9.29 18.60 9.73
N GLY A 376 -10.58 18.70 9.39
CA GLY A 376 -11.22 20.01 9.27
C GLY A 376 -10.57 20.83 8.17
N SER A 377 -10.19 22.07 8.49
CA SER A 377 -9.46 22.96 7.57
C SER A 377 -7.93 22.81 7.62
N SER A 378 -7.41 21.85 8.37
CA SER A 378 -5.97 21.59 8.52
C SER A 378 -5.48 20.55 7.52
N PHE A 379 -4.21 20.63 7.11
CA PHE A 379 -3.59 19.72 6.14
C PHE A 379 -2.19 19.30 6.58
N ARG A 380 -1.88 18.01 6.43
CA ARG A 380 -0.49 17.50 6.48
C ARG A 380 -0.28 16.40 5.45
N PHE A 381 0.93 16.33 4.91
CA PHE A 381 1.44 15.02 4.49
C PHE A 381 1.81 14.28 5.77
N ARG A 382 1.14 13.15 6.03
CA ARG A 382 1.46 12.31 7.18
C ARG A 382 2.39 11.16 6.82
N ASP A 383 2.58 10.86 5.54
CA ASP A 383 3.43 9.77 5.09
C ASP A 383 4.11 10.15 3.77
N ILE A 384 5.42 9.95 3.67
CA ILE A 384 6.21 9.96 2.45
C ILE A 384 7.33 8.93 2.64
N HIS A 385 7.31 7.86 1.85
CA HIS A 385 8.41 6.90 1.79
C HIS A 385 8.90 6.79 0.36
N VAL A 386 10.22 6.71 0.19
CA VAL A 386 10.86 6.43 -1.10
C VAL A 386 11.26 4.96 -1.19
N PHE A 387 11.36 4.46 -2.42
CA PHE A 387 11.70 3.08 -2.73
C PHE A 387 13.02 3.04 -3.50
N ASN A 388 13.86 2.07 -3.17
CA ASN A 388 15.11 1.81 -3.87
C ASN A 388 15.27 0.30 -3.98
N GLU A 389 15.23 -0.22 -5.21
CA GLU A 389 15.25 -1.67 -5.42
C GLU A 389 16.57 -2.33 -5.02
N GLY A 390 17.63 -1.53 -4.80
CA GLY A 390 18.92 -1.95 -4.27
C GLY A 390 18.95 -2.16 -2.75
N MET A 391 17.91 -1.78 -2.00
CA MET A 391 17.81 -2.11 -0.58
C MET A 391 17.38 -3.58 -0.42
N GLU A 392 18.35 -4.45 -0.15
CA GLU A 392 18.09 -5.85 0.14
C GLU A 392 17.28 -6.01 1.43
N SER A 393 16.41 -7.02 1.44
CA SER A 393 15.73 -7.45 2.65
C SER A 393 16.67 -8.27 3.54
N ASP A 394 16.39 -8.29 4.85
CA ASP A 394 17.14 -9.11 5.82
C ASP A 394 17.04 -10.61 5.55
N TYR A 395 16.03 -11.01 4.78
CA TYR A 395 15.70 -12.41 4.54
C TYR A 395 16.23 -12.91 3.21
N LEU A 396 16.84 -12.05 2.37
CA LEU A 396 17.30 -12.43 1.03
C LEU A 396 18.37 -13.53 1.07
N ARG A 397 19.30 -13.43 2.03
CA ARG A 397 20.52 -14.24 2.06
C ARG A 397 20.53 -15.27 3.19
N ILE A 398 19.84 -14.99 4.28
CA ILE A 398 19.88 -15.79 5.50
C ILE A 398 18.47 -16.03 6.05
N ALA A 399 18.36 -17.03 6.92
CA ALA A 399 17.16 -17.26 7.70
C ALA A 399 17.02 -16.21 8.81
N GLY A 400 15.80 -15.72 9.01
CA GLY A 400 15.42 -14.97 10.20
C GLY A 400 15.43 -15.88 11.43
N THR A 401 15.96 -15.39 12.55
CA THR A 401 16.09 -16.16 13.79
C THR A 401 15.12 -15.70 14.88
N THR A 402 14.42 -14.59 14.66
CA THR A 402 13.51 -13.95 15.61
C THR A 402 12.09 -14.46 15.48
N THR A 403 11.29 -14.30 16.54
CA THR A 403 9.85 -14.62 16.52
C THR A 403 9.04 -13.62 15.72
N ASP A 404 9.64 -12.48 15.37
CA ASP A 404 9.01 -11.40 14.60
C ASP A 404 9.65 -11.23 13.21
N CYS A 405 8.86 -10.71 12.27
CA CYS A 405 9.30 -10.32 10.93
C CYS A 405 9.29 -8.79 10.75
N LEU A 406 10.24 -8.27 9.98
CA LEU A 406 10.36 -6.85 9.68
C LEU A 406 10.61 -6.61 8.20
N TYR A 407 9.66 -5.93 7.55
CA TYR A 407 9.92 -5.17 6.34
C TYR A 407 9.71 -3.69 6.57
N THR A 408 10.69 -2.90 6.13
CA THR A 408 10.64 -1.44 6.17
C THR A 408 11.08 -0.87 4.83
N THR A 409 10.55 0.29 4.48
CA THR A 409 11.08 1.12 3.39
C THR A 409 11.73 2.39 3.93
N LEU A 410 12.01 3.38 3.07
CA LEU A 410 12.88 4.51 3.37
C LEU A 410 12.05 5.77 3.68
N PRO A 411 11.82 6.13 4.95
CA PRO A 411 10.93 7.23 5.31
C PRO A 411 11.56 8.61 5.05
N VAL A 412 10.76 9.53 4.53
CA VAL A 412 11.04 10.96 4.44
C VAL A 412 10.07 11.74 5.33
N VAL A 413 8.84 11.25 5.43
CA VAL A 413 7.82 11.64 6.41
C VAL A 413 7.20 10.38 6.97
N ASP A 414 7.34 10.13 8.28
CA ASP A 414 6.66 9.03 8.97
C ASP A 414 5.80 9.59 10.11
N GLY A 415 4.52 9.75 9.84
CA GLY A 415 3.56 10.33 10.76
C GLY A 415 3.18 9.37 11.88
N PHE A 416 3.48 8.08 11.79
CA PHE A 416 3.19 7.14 12.87
C PHE A 416 4.35 7.06 13.85
N LEU A 417 5.56 6.75 13.36
CA LEU A 417 6.74 6.55 14.21
C LEU A 417 7.31 7.84 14.78
N TRP A 418 7.06 9.00 14.16
CA TRP A 418 7.60 10.28 14.63
C TRP A 418 6.60 11.12 15.42
N SER A 419 5.41 10.57 15.69
CA SER A 419 4.35 11.24 16.45
C SER A 419 4.28 10.78 17.90
N LYS A 420 3.62 11.60 18.72
CA LYS A 420 2.98 11.21 19.98
C LYS A 420 1.49 11.52 19.90
N PRO A 421 0.63 10.93 20.77
CA PRO A 421 -0.81 11.17 20.72
C PRO A 421 -1.22 12.65 20.77
N ASP A 422 -0.42 13.50 21.42
CA ASP A 422 -0.62 14.94 21.57
C ASP A 422 0.26 15.80 20.64
N ALA A 423 1.17 15.18 19.88
CA ALA A 423 2.11 15.86 18.99
C ALA A 423 2.28 15.08 17.69
N LEU A 424 1.42 15.37 16.72
CA LEU A 424 1.41 14.69 15.42
C LEU A 424 2.55 15.20 14.52
N ALA A 425 3.39 14.30 14.04
CA ALA A 425 4.37 14.55 13.00
C ALA A 425 3.72 14.77 11.63
N GLY A 426 4.45 15.43 10.73
CA GLY A 426 4.04 15.58 9.34
C GLY A 426 4.51 16.87 8.70
N LEU A 427 4.51 16.87 7.38
CA LEU A 427 4.89 18.01 6.55
C LEU A 427 3.66 18.89 6.31
N ARG A 428 3.71 20.14 6.79
CA ARG A 428 2.57 21.06 6.80
C ARG A 428 2.79 22.24 5.89
N LEU A 429 1.71 22.76 5.31
CA LEU A 429 1.74 24.03 4.59
C LEU A 429 1.70 25.18 5.60
N MET A 430 2.77 25.97 5.61
CA MET A 430 2.91 27.14 6.46
C MET A 430 2.93 28.41 5.60
N SER A 431 2.42 29.50 6.15
CA SER A 431 2.52 30.84 5.59
C SER A 431 3.31 31.76 6.52
N LYS A 432 3.97 32.76 5.93
CA LYS A 432 4.65 33.82 6.65
C LYS A 432 4.25 35.17 6.09
N ASP A 433 3.74 36.03 6.95
CA ASP A 433 3.32 37.39 6.60
C ASP A 433 4.51 38.37 6.53
N LYS A 434 4.22 39.64 6.19
CA LYS A 434 5.24 40.72 6.12
C LYS A 434 5.86 41.06 7.48
N ALA A 435 5.15 40.86 8.58
CA ALA A 435 5.68 41.05 9.93
C ALA A 435 6.57 39.88 10.38
N GLY A 436 6.56 38.79 9.62
CA GLY A 436 7.35 37.59 9.85
C GLY A 436 6.63 36.55 10.71
N VAL A 437 5.34 36.73 11.00
CA VAL A 437 4.52 35.79 11.75
C VAL A 437 4.27 34.55 10.89
N VAL A 438 4.54 33.37 11.46
CA VAL A 438 4.33 32.08 10.82
C VAL A 438 3.05 31.45 11.34
N ALA A 439 2.19 30.98 10.43
CA ALA A 439 0.96 30.28 10.77
C ALA A 439 0.70 29.13 9.80
N GLU A 440 0.06 28.07 10.28
CA GLU A 440 -0.41 26.99 9.42
C GLU A 440 -1.51 27.50 8.49
N VAL A 441 -1.42 27.15 7.22
CA VAL A 441 -2.44 27.52 6.23
C VAL A 441 -3.68 26.64 6.42
N LYS A 442 -4.86 27.27 6.33
CA LYS A 442 -6.15 26.60 6.39
C LYS A 442 -6.87 26.64 5.04
N GLY A 443 -7.72 25.66 4.79
CA GLY A 443 -8.42 25.51 3.52
C GLY A 443 -9.71 24.69 3.59
N GLY A 444 -10.35 24.53 2.45
CA GLY A 444 -11.63 23.84 2.29
C GLY A 444 -11.48 22.38 1.88
N VAL A 445 -12.44 21.90 1.09
CA VAL A 445 -12.47 20.52 0.59
C VAL A 445 -11.56 20.38 -0.63
N PRO A 446 -10.60 19.43 -0.64
CA PRO A 446 -9.75 19.22 -1.81
C PRO A 446 -10.53 18.60 -2.97
N VAL A 447 -10.07 18.87 -4.19
CA VAL A 447 -10.52 18.24 -5.43
C VAL A 447 -9.39 17.37 -5.96
N VAL A 448 -9.72 16.12 -6.29
CA VAL A 448 -8.76 15.13 -6.80
C VAL A 448 -9.10 14.78 -8.24
N LYS A 449 -8.09 14.80 -9.11
CA LYS A 449 -8.26 14.56 -10.55
C LYS A 449 -7.20 13.59 -11.06
N GLU A 450 -7.67 12.58 -11.80
CA GLU A 450 -6.81 11.71 -12.60
C GLU A 450 -6.41 12.44 -13.87
N MET A 451 -5.11 12.60 -14.07
CA MET A 451 -4.56 13.16 -15.30
C MET A 451 -4.00 12.02 -16.17
N GLU A 452 -3.80 12.29 -17.45
CA GLU A 452 -3.09 11.37 -18.35
C GLU A 452 -1.70 10.98 -17.81
N ASN A 453 -1.16 9.85 -18.28
CA ASN A 453 0.19 9.35 -17.97
C ASN A 453 0.45 9.06 -16.48
N GLY A 454 -0.57 8.64 -15.73
CA GLY A 454 -0.38 8.22 -14.33
C GLY A 454 -0.08 9.37 -13.37
N VAL A 455 -0.52 10.59 -13.71
CA VAL A 455 -0.34 11.77 -12.86
C VAL A 455 -1.61 12.00 -12.04
N LEU A 456 -1.45 12.20 -10.73
CA LEU A 456 -2.54 12.61 -9.85
C LEU A 456 -2.43 14.10 -9.54
N LYS A 457 -3.52 14.85 -9.75
CA LYS A 457 -3.61 16.25 -9.37
C LYS A 457 -4.53 16.41 -8.17
N VAL A 458 -4.06 17.12 -7.14
CA VAL A 458 -4.85 17.50 -5.98
C VAL A 458 -4.87 19.02 -5.88
N GLU A 459 -6.06 19.61 -5.88
CA GLU A 459 -6.27 21.04 -5.73
C GLU A 459 -6.95 21.29 -4.38
N TRP A 460 -6.28 22.02 -3.50
CA TRP A 460 -6.82 22.39 -2.19
C TRP A 460 -7.10 23.90 -2.13
N PRO A 461 -8.38 24.31 -2.21
CA PRO A 461 -8.75 25.72 -2.08
C PRO A 461 -8.48 26.20 -0.66
N LEU A 462 -7.88 27.37 -0.52
CA LEU A 462 -7.52 27.94 0.79
C LEU A 462 -8.64 28.87 1.28
N GLU A 463 -8.77 29.05 2.59
CA GLU A 463 -9.84 29.90 3.18
C GLU A 463 -9.73 31.37 2.73
N ASN A 464 -8.53 31.83 2.40
CA ASN A 464 -8.33 33.14 1.79
C ASN A 464 -8.80 33.07 0.33
N GLU A 465 -9.88 33.79 -0.03
CA GLU A 465 -10.74 33.68 -1.24
C GLU A 465 -10.07 33.65 -2.64
N SER A 466 -8.74 33.70 -2.74
CA SER A 466 -7.99 33.59 -4.01
C SER A 466 -6.81 32.60 -3.96
N GLY A 467 -6.61 31.91 -2.83
CA GLY A 467 -5.49 31.00 -2.63
C GLY A 467 -5.80 29.56 -3.01
N THR A 468 -4.81 28.85 -3.54
CA THR A 468 -4.92 27.43 -3.85
C THR A 468 -3.56 26.78 -3.71
N LEU A 469 -3.51 25.61 -3.05
CA LEU A 469 -2.39 24.68 -3.15
C LEU A 469 -2.72 23.67 -4.25
N VAL A 470 -1.85 23.56 -5.24
CA VAL A 470 -1.92 22.54 -6.29
C VAL A 470 -0.75 21.59 -6.10
N LEU A 471 -1.07 20.31 -5.96
CA LEU A 471 -0.09 19.23 -5.86
C LEU A 471 -0.21 18.33 -7.09
N LEU A 472 0.92 18.03 -7.69
CA LEU A 472 1.03 17.05 -8.79
C LEU A 472 1.94 15.92 -8.35
N PHE A 473 1.44 14.70 -8.47
CA PHE A 473 2.20 13.48 -8.20
C PHE A 473 2.46 12.77 -9.51
N PHE A 474 3.73 12.75 -9.91
CA PHE A 474 4.23 12.00 -11.05
C PHE A 474 4.87 10.71 -10.55
N GLU A 475 5.17 9.78 -11.45
CA GLU A 475 5.80 8.52 -11.08
C GLU A 475 7.12 8.74 -10.31
N ASP A 476 7.93 9.71 -10.72
CA ASP A 476 9.31 9.92 -10.30
C ASP A 476 9.53 11.16 -9.39
N ARG A 477 8.50 12.00 -9.21
CA ARG A 477 8.62 13.27 -8.49
C ARG A 477 7.26 13.78 -8.01
N MET A 478 7.28 14.70 -7.05
CA MET A 478 6.11 15.51 -6.72
C MET A 478 6.38 16.99 -6.86
N GLU A 479 5.34 17.74 -7.25
CA GLU A 479 5.38 19.19 -7.41
C GLU A 479 4.32 19.84 -6.52
N ALA A 480 4.68 20.95 -5.89
CA ALA A 480 3.76 21.76 -5.10
C ALA A 480 3.83 23.23 -5.53
N ASP A 481 2.72 23.75 -6.03
CA ASP A 481 2.52 25.17 -6.35
C ASP A 481 1.48 25.73 -5.40
N CYS A 482 1.79 26.83 -4.72
CA CYS A 482 0.82 27.49 -3.87
C CYS A 482 0.72 28.97 -4.20
N ARG A 483 -0.51 29.41 -4.41
CA ARG A 483 -0.86 30.81 -4.59
C ARG A 483 -1.43 31.33 -3.27
N LEU A 484 -0.77 32.33 -2.71
CA LEU A 484 -1.26 33.08 -1.55
C LEU A 484 -1.49 34.55 -1.93
N PRO A 485 -2.31 35.29 -1.15
CA PRO A 485 -2.46 36.74 -1.32
C PRO A 485 -1.11 37.49 -1.25
N LYS A 486 -1.04 38.65 -1.90
CA LYS A 486 0.16 39.50 -1.87
C LYS A 486 0.56 39.83 -0.43
N GLY A 487 1.84 39.65 -0.11
CA GLY A 487 2.40 39.91 1.21
C GLY A 487 2.54 38.67 2.09
N PHE A 488 2.10 37.50 1.62
CA PHE A 488 2.39 36.23 2.23
C PHE A 488 3.39 35.44 1.39
N SER A 489 4.30 34.77 2.09
CA SER A 489 5.14 33.70 1.54
C SER A 489 4.69 32.37 2.12
N TRP A 490 5.03 31.25 1.48
CA TRP A 490 4.69 29.92 1.96
C TRP A 490 5.90 29.00 1.97
N PHE A 491 5.82 27.90 2.73
CA PHE A 491 6.80 26.81 2.73
C PHE A 491 6.14 25.55 3.28
N LEU A 492 6.76 24.39 3.00
CA LEU A 492 6.40 23.13 3.64
C LEU A 492 7.32 22.90 4.84
N GLU A 493 6.77 22.67 6.04
CA GLU A 493 7.54 22.51 7.28
C GLU A 493 7.29 21.15 7.92
N MET A 494 8.36 20.39 8.14
CA MET A 494 8.31 19.09 8.80
C MET A 494 8.38 19.26 10.31
N LYS A 495 7.29 18.90 11.01
CA LYS A 495 7.25 18.85 12.47
C LYS A 495 7.25 17.40 12.94
N THR A 496 7.87 17.15 14.08
CA THR A 496 7.94 15.83 14.72
C THR A 496 7.67 15.97 16.21
N ALA A 497 7.31 14.87 16.86
CA ALA A 497 7.28 14.84 18.31
C ALA A 497 8.70 15.00 18.89
N SER A 498 8.79 15.58 20.09
CA SER A 498 10.06 15.71 20.79
C SER A 498 10.67 14.33 21.08
N GLY A 499 11.93 14.15 20.69
CA GLY A 499 12.68 12.91 20.86
C GLY A 499 12.47 11.87 19.75
N ALA A 500 11.74 12.20 18.67
CA ALA A 500 11.63 11.30 17.52
C ALA A 500 13.01 11.03 16.91
N GLU A 501 13.32 9.76 16.66
CA GLU A 501 14.51 9.34 15.94
C GLU A 501 14.29 9.51 14.44
N LEU A 502 15.11 10.35 13.80
CA LEU A 502 14.97 10.69 12.39
C LEU A 502 16.17 10.14 11.61
N PRO A 503 15.95 9.62 10.38
CA PRO A 503 17.00 8.98 9.60
C PRO A 503 17.95 10.00 8.94
N PHE A 504 17.67 11.31 9.04
CA PHE A 504 18.38 12.34 8.29
C PHE A 504 19.83 12.48 8.76
N THR A 505 20.77 12.37 7.83
CA THR A 505 22.22 12.49 8.09
C THR A 505 22.72 13.89 7.71
N ALA A 506 22.31 14.41 6.55
CA ALA A 506 22.72 15.72 6.06
C ALA A 506 21.58 16.42 5.30
N LEU A 507 21.55 17.75 5.37
CA LEU A 507 20.66 18.58 4.55
C LEU A 507 21.49 19.68 3.89
N THR A 508 21.38 19.78 2.57
CA THR A 508 21.87 20.91 1.77
C THR A 508 20.67 21.63 1.17
N ASP A 509 20.90 22.76 0.51
CA ASP A 509 19.83 23.52 -0.15
C ASP A 509 19.03 22.69 -1.17
N THR A 510 19.62 21.65 -1.76
CA THR A 510 19.04 20.87 -2.87
C THR A 510 18.94 19.37 -2.59
N LEU A 511 19.36 18.90 -1.42
CA LEU A 511 19.41 17.46 -1.12
C LEU A 511 19.14 17.22 0.36
N LEU A 512 18.21 16.31 0.64
CA LEU A 512 17.99 15.71 1.95
C LEU A 512 18.58 14.30 1.92
N SER A 513 19.60 14.06 2.74
CA SER A 513 20.29 12.77 2.86
C SER A 513 19.88 12.06 4.15
N ALA A 514 19.71 10.75 4.09
CA ALA A 514 19.26 9.93 5.19
C ALA A 514 19.93 8.56 5.16
N SER A 515 19.91 7.86 6.30
CA SER A 515 20.38 6.50 6.43
C SER A 515 19.42 5.71 7.30
N LEU A 516 18.96 4.56 6.81
CA LEU A 516 18.14 3.64 7.57
C LEU A 516 18.87 2.30 7.62
N ARG A 517 19.25 1.87 8.83
CA ARG A 517 19.88 0.58 9.06
C ARG A 517 21.13 0.32 8.20
N GLY A 518 21.91 1.38 7.95
CA GLY A 518 23.12 1.33 7.14
C GLY A 518 22.90 1.42 5.63
N PHE A 519 21.64 1.57 5.17
CA PHE A 519 21.32 1.89 3.78
C PHE A 519 21.12 3.40 3.63
N ASP A 520 21.99 4.03 2.84
CA ASP A 520 21.92 5.46 2.56
C ASP A 520 20.97 5.77 1.41
N TYR A 521 20.19 6.84 1.57
CA TYR A 521 19.23 7.30 0.57
C TYR A 521 19.08 8.82 0.60
N SER A 522 18.45 9.37 -0.44
CA SER A 522 18.24 10.81 -0.52
C SER A 522 16.98 11.21 -1.29
N VAL A 523 16.56 12.44 -1.07
CA VAL A 523 15.52 13.12 -1.87
C VAL A 523 16.10 14.43 -2.38
N SER A 524 16.00 14.65 -3.68
CA SER A 524 16.49 15.88 -4.32
C SER A 524 15.40 16.96 -4.34
N CYS A 525 15.77 18.20 -4.11
CA CYS A 525 14.93 19.37 -4.30
C CYS A 525 15.47 20.13 -5.52
N SER A 526 14.87 19.88 -6.69
CA SER A 526 15.31 20.46 -7.96
C SER A 526 14.75 21.86 -8.21
N THR A 527 13.72 22.25 -7.46
CA THR A 527 13.20 23.62 -7.41
C THR A 527 12.72 23.90 -5.99
N GLY A 528 13.12 25.06 -5.46
CA GLY A 528 12.99 25.39 -4.04
C GLY A 528 14.31 25.23 -3.29
N LYS A 529 14.27 25.41 -1.97
CA LYS A 529 15.42 25.33 -1.08
C LYS A 529 15.05 24.63 0.22
N LEU A 530 15.76 23.53 0.49
CA LEU A 530 15.74 22.84 1.78
C LEU A 530 16.47 23.69 2.83
N VAL A 531 15.91 23.71 4.04
CA VAL A 531 16.48 24.41 5.19
C VAL A 531 16.47 23.46 6.37
N ASP A 532 17.66 23.20 6.91
CA ASP A 532 17.84 22.37 8.10
C ASP A 532 17.33 23.12 9.34
N GLY A 533 16.42 22.49 10.09
CA GLY A 533 15.92 23.00 11.36
C GLY A 533 16.65 22.44 12.57
N ARG A 534 17.43 21.36 12.38
CA ARG A 534 18.13 20.66 13.46
C ARG A 534 19.18 21.59 14.07
N GLY A 535 19.07 21.83 15.38
CA GLY A 535 19.96 22.73 16.13
C GLY A 535 19.44 24.15 16.34
N ASN A 536 18.30 24.53 15.77
CA ASN A 536 17.67 25.81 16.06
C ASN A 536 16.74 25.70 17.29
N VAL A 537 17.25 26.07 18.46
CA VAL A 537 16.52 25.99 19.75
C VAL A 537 15.24 26.83 19.77
N SER A 538 15.10 27.83 18.90
CA SER A 538 13.93 28.71 18.86
C SER A 538 12.82 28.26 17.89
N ASN A 539 13.07 27.26 17.03
CA ASN A 539 12.09 26.78 16.04
C ASN A 539 11.97 25.26 16.07
N ALA A 540 10.83 24.74 16.53
CA ALA A 540 10.54 23.31 16.67
C ALA A 540 10.14 22.64 15.34
N PHE A 541 11.03 22.64 14.34
CA PHE A 541 10.86 21.88 13.09
C PHE A 541 12.13 21.10 12.74
N ALA A 542 11.98 19.95 12.08
CA ALA A 542 13.10 19.11 11.67
C ALA A 542 13.79 19.69 10.43
N TRP A 543 13.00 20.02 9.40
CA TRP A 543 13.44 20.68 8.19
C TRP A 543 12.25 21.36 7.51
N ARG A 544 12.52 22.25 6.55
CA ARG A 544 11.48 22.85 5.71
C ARG A 544 11.95 23.06 4.28
N ILE A 545 11.00 23.28 3.38
CA ILE A 545 11.25 23.53 1.96
C ILE A 545 10.62 24.86 1.58
N VAL A 546 11.46 25.82 1.21
CA VAL A 546 11.04 27.14 0.75
C VAL A 546 10.90 27.09 -0.78
N PRO A 547 9.78 27.51 -1.36
CA PRO A 547 9.56 27.47 -2.80
C PRO A 547 10.46 28.45 -3.55
N GLU A 548 10.82 28.11 -4.79
CA GLU A 548 11.38 29.04 -5.76
C GLU A 548 10.28 29.42 -6.76
N LYS A 549 10.03 30.72 -6.93
CA LYS A 549 8.96 31.23 -7.83
C LYS A 549 7.58 30.57 -7.58
N ASN A 550 7.25 30.33 -6.31
CA ASN A 550 6.04 29.63 -5.84
C ASN A 550 5.94 28.15 -6.21
N LEU A 551 7.04 27.50 -6.58
CA LEU A 551 7.07 26.07 -6.90
C LEU A 551 8.10 25.35 -6.01
N ILE A 552 7.72 24.14 -5.59
CA ILE A 552 8.63 23.13 -5.03
C ILE A 552 8.58 21.92 -5.95
N VAL A 553 9.73 21.35 -6.30
CA VAL A 553 9.83 20.08 -7.02
C VAL A 553 10.78 19.16 -6.26
N LEU A 554 10.25 18.01 -5.81
CA LEU A 554 11.03 16.96 -5.14
C LEU A 554 11.16 15.75 -6.04
N GLY A 555 12.40 15.39 -6.40
CA GLY A 555 12.71 14.15 -7.11
C GLY A 555 12.78 12.98 -6.14
N MET A 556 12.04 11.92 -6.46
CA MET A 556 11.88 10.72 -5.63
C MET A 556 12.71 9.52 -6.11
N VAL A 557 13.43 9.69 -7.22
CA VAL A 557 14.42 8.73 -7.72
C VAL A 557 15.75 8.97 -7.00
N GLN A 558 16.39 7.88 -6.59
CA GLN A 558 17.65 7.88 -5.84
C GLN A 558 18.84 7.62 -6.75
#